data_AF-I3XXJ9-F1
#
_entry.id   AF-I3XXJ9-F1
#
_cell.length_a   1.000
_cell.length_b   1.000
_cell.length_c   1.000
_cell.angle_alpha   90.00
_cell.angle_beta   90.00
_cell.angle_gamma   90.00
#
_symmetry.space_group_name_H-M   'P 1'
#
loop_
_entity.id
_entity.type
_entity.pdbx_description
1 polymer ?
#
loop_
_entity_poly.entity_id
_entity_poly.type
_entity_poly.pdbx_seq_one_letter_code
_entity_poly.pdbx_strand_id
1 'polypeptide(L)'
;MLKLLMILMLSSLVLLGADESETLDDKVIAFVQKSVIANENYTFDKVSILEKKDVPELKPWKAYVVRVDVTLLKPESKKISMNDIVFTDGVVLSRDLLDLKSAQSLKTTLFISH
;
A
#
# COMPACT_ATOMS: atom_id res chain seq x y z
N MET A 1 -21.32 54.06 3.14
CA MET A 1 -21.30 52.81 2.35
C MET A 1 -19.93 52.13 2.25
N LEU A 2 -18.81 52.76 2.68
CA LEU A 2 -17.46 52.17 2.51
C LEU A 2 -17.05 51.17 3.61
N LYS A 3 -17.65 51.24 4.81
CA LYS A 3 -17.33 50.35 5.94
C LYS A 3 -17.83 48.91 5.79
N LEU A 4 -18.84 48.69 4.93
CA LEU A 4 -19.41 47.34 4.71
C LEU A 4 -18.62 46.53 3.67
N LEU A 5 -17.91 47.21 2.75
CA LEU A 5 -17.10 46.55 1.72
C LEU A 5 -15.79 45.98 2.27
N MET A 6 -15.27 46.52 3.37
CA MET A 6 -14.01 46.07 3.98
C MET A 6 -14.13 44.75 4.75
N ILE A 7 -15.34 44.42 5.24
CA ILE A 7 -15.60 43.20 6.02
C ILE A 7 -15.68 41.95 5.11
N LEU A 8 -15.99 42.13 3.82
CA LEU A 8 -16.06 41.06 2.83
C LEU A 8 -14.69 40.60 2.29
N MET A 9 -13.60 41.31 2.63
CA MET A 9 -12.24 40.98 2.16
C MET A 9 -11.44 40.12 3.15
N LEU A 10 -11.99 39.78 4.32
CA LEU A 10 -11.29 39.01 5.37
C LEU A 10 -11.63 37.52 5.40
N SER A 11 -12.49 37.02 4.51
CA SER A 11 -13.05 35.67 4.60
C SER A 11 -12.46 34.62 3.64
N SER A 12 -11.36 34.90 2.95
CA SER A 12 -10.80 33.99 1.93
C SER A 12 -9.52 33.24 2.31
N LEU A 13 -9.14 33.22 3.59
CA LEU A 13 -8.12 32.29 4.10
C LEU A 13 -8.74 31.25 5.03
N VAL A 14 -9.71 30.49 4.52
CA VAL A 14 -9.92 29.15 5.08
C VAL A 14 -8.75 28.33 4.56
N LEU A 15 -7.80 28.11 5.46
CA LEU A 15 -6.78 27.08 5.40
C LEU A 15 -7.43 25.79 4.89
N LEU A 16 -7.24 25.49 3.61
CA LEU A 16 -7.13 24.11 3.19
C LEU A 16 -5.82 23.62 3.81
N GLY A 17 -5.91 23.22 5.08
CA GLY A 17 -4.99 22.22 5.59
C GLY A 17 -5.13 21.05 4.62
N ALA A 18 -4.16 20.90 3.73
CA ALA A 18 -3.91 19.62 3.14
C ALA A 18 -3.56 18.74 4.34
N ASP A 19 -4.58 18.11 4.95
CA ASP A 19 -4.35 16.80 5.52
C ASP A 19 -3.65 16.05 4.39
N GLU A 20 -2.38 15.72 4.58
CA GLU A 20 -1.67 14.83 3.68
C GLU A 20 -2.46 13.52 3.74
N SER A 21 -3.46 13.42 2.88
CA SER A 21 -4.36 12.28 2.81
C SER A 21 -3.46 11.11 2.49
N GLU A 22 -3.21 10.28 3.50
CA GLU A 22 -2.39 9.08 3.40
C GLU A 22 -2.77 8.35 2.12
N THR A 23 -1.80 8.23 1.20
CA THR A 23 -2.08 7.67 -0.11
C THR A 23 -2.41 6.19 0.07
N LEU A 24 -3.10 5.59 -0.91
CA LEU A 24 -3.36 4.16 -0.86
C LEU A 24 -2.06 3.34 -0.76
N ASP A 25 -0.99 3.82 -1.42
CA ASP A 25 0.32 3.21 -1.39
C ASP A 25 0.90 3.23 0.05
N ASP A 26 0.77 4.35 0.77
CA ASP A 26 1.22 4.47 2.16
C ASP A 26 0.46 3.50 3.07
N LYS A 27 -0.87 3.38 2.88
CA LYS A 27 -1.71 2.43 3.63
C LYS A 27 -1.29 0.98 3.40
N VAL A 28 -0.98 0.61 2.15
CA VAL A 28 -0.50 -0.74 1.81
C VAL A 28 0.85 -1.01 2.49
N ILE A 29 1.79 -0.08 2.40
CA ILE A 29 3.11 -0.19 3.04
C ILE A 29 2.95 -0.36 4.56
N ALA A 30 2.16 0.50 5.20
CA ALA A 30 1.93 0.48 6.63
C ALA A 30 1.24 -0.82 7.08
N PHE A 31 0.28 -1.33 6.31
CA PHE A 31 -0.39 -2.59 6.61
C PHE A 31 0.59 -3.78 6.52
N VAL A 32 1.35 -3.87 5.42
CA VAL A 32 2.31 -4.97 5.23
C VAL A 32 3.39 -4.91 6.31
N GLN A 33 3.92 -3.73 6.64
CA GLN A 33 4.88 -3.57 7.72
C GLN A 33 4.31 -4.07 9.06
N LYS A 34 3.06 -3.71 9.41
CA LYS A 34 2.41 -4.21 10.64
C LYS A 34 2.20 -5.72 10.63
N SER A 35 2.03 -6.33 9.46
CA SER A 35 1.87 -7.79 9.33
C SER A 35 3.18 -8.56 9.51
N VAL A 36 4.34 -7.91 9.36
CA VAL A 36 5.67 -8.50 9.53
C VAL A 36 6.10 -8.29 10.99
N ILE A 37 5.71 -9.21 11.87
CA ILE A 37 6.04 -9.16 13.29
C ILE A 37 7.50 -9.58 13.49
N ALA A 38 8.37 -8.60 13.75
CA ALA A 38 9.77 -8.86 14.11
C ALA A 38 9.86 -9.81 15.32
N ASN A 39 10.83 -10.72 15.29
CA ASN A 39 11.04 -11.70 16.36
C ASN A 39 12.54 -12.00 16.56
N GLU A 40 12.87 -12.94 17.44
CA GLU A 40 14.27 -13.27 17.78
C GLU A 40 15.10 -13.80 16.60
N ASN A 41 14.46 -14.16 15.49
CA ASN A 41 15.13 -14.69 14.30
C ASN A 41 15.42 -13.61 13.25
N TYR A 42 14.67 -12.49 13.24
CA TYR A 42 14.86 -11.44 12.26
C TYR A 42 14.35 -10.06 12.71
N THR A 43 15.01 -9.01 12.20
CA THR A 43 14.53 -7.62 12.28
C THR A 43 13.91 -7.19 10.96
N PHE A 44 12.82 -6.43 11.05
CA PHE A 44 12.22 -5.76 9.90
C PHE A 44 13.07 -4.56 9.47
N ASP A 45 13.35 -4.44 8.17
CA ASP A 45 14.10 -3.29 7.63
C ASP A 45 13.16 -2.31 6.93
N LYS A 46 12.46 -2.75 5.88
CA LYS A 46 11.49 -1.92 5.13
C LYS A 46 10.52 -2.72 4.28
N VAL A 47 9.42 -2.08 3.88
CA VAL A 47 8.55 -2.50 2.77
C VAL A 47 8.67 -1.49 1.64
N SER A 48 8.71 -1.97 0.38
CA SER A 48 8.64 -1.12 -0.81
C SER A 48 7.69 -1.70 -1.84
N ILE A 49 6.95 -0.84 -2.55
CA ILE A 49 6.14 -1.23 -3.70
C ILE A 49 7.06 -1.27 -4.94
N LEU A 50 7.14 -2.43 -5.58
CA LEU A 50 7.90 -2.61 -6.82
C LEU A 50 7.07 -2.30 -8.06
N GLU A 51 5.80 -2.71 -8.03
CA GLU A 51 4.87 -2.55 -9.14
C GLU A 51 3.44 -2.51 -8.61
N LYS A 52 2.53 -1.84 -9.31
CA LYS A 52 1.09 -1.90 -9.04
C LYS A 52 0.28 -1.92 -10.32
N LYS A 53 -0.83 -2.66 -10.33
CA LYS A 53 -1.76 -2.78 -11.46
C LYS A 53 -3.20 -2.70 -10.98
N ASP A 54 -4.07 -2.12 -11.78
CA ASP A 54 -5.52 -2.29 -11.59
C ASP A 54 -5.90 -3.74 -11.93
N VAL A 55 -6.89 -4.29 -11.22
CA VAL A 55 -7.50 -5.59 -11.57
C VAL A 55 -8.74 -5.30 -12.43
N PRO A 56 -8.68 -5.40 -13.77
CA PRO A 56 -9.67 -4.78 -14.65
C PRO A 56 -11.10 -5.27 -14.42
N GLU A 57 -11.24 -6.57 -14.11
CA GLU A 57 -12.53 -7.23 -13.93
C GLU A 57 -13.09 -7.11 -12.50
N LEU A 58 -12.30 -6.60 -11.55
CA LEU A 58 -12.65 -6.50 -10.14
C LEU A 58 -12.44 -5.08 -9.61
N LYS A 59 -12.95 -4.04 -10.27
CA LYS A 59 -12.87 -2.68 -9.70
C LYS A 59 -13.61 -2.61 -8.34
N PRO A 60 -13.08 -1.89 -7.33
CA PRO A 60 -11.92 -1.00 -7.37
C PRO A 60 -10.58 -1.66 -6.99
N TRP A 61 -10.45 -2.98 -7.09
CA TRP A 61 -9.27 -3.70 -6.66
C TRP A 61 -8.01 -3.36 -7.48
N LYS A 62 -6.91 -3.28 -6.75
CA LYS A 62 -5.55 -3.12 -7.26
C LYS A 62 -4.68 -4.25 -6.74
N ALA A 63 -3.71 -4.66 -7.54
CA ALA A 63 -2.66 -5.58 -7.16
C ALA A 63 -1.34 -4.82 -6.98
N TYR A 64 -0.65 -5.09 -5.87
CA TYR A 64 0.64 -4.50 -5.52
C TYR A 64 1.69 -5.61 -5.41
N VAL A 65 2.77 -5.50 -6.18
CA VAL A 65 3.98 -6.27 -5.95
C VAL A 65 4.78 -5.55 -4.87
N VAL A 66 4.85 -6.14 -3.69
CA VAL A 66 5.57 -5.59 -2.54
C VAL A 66 6.85 -6.39 -2.30
N ARG A 67 7.91 -5.68 -1.90
CA ARG A 67 9.14 -6.27 -1.38
C ARG A 67 9.24 -5.97 0.10
N VAL A 68 9.47 -7.01 0.89
CA VAL A 68 9.78 -6.93 2.31
C VAL A 68 11.25 -7.28 2.48
N ASP A 69 12.00 -6.36 3.06
CA ASP A 69 13.39 -6.55 3.42
C ASP A 69 13.49 -6.82 4.93
N VAL A 70 14.18 -7.90 5.28
CA VAL A 70 14.47 -8.29 6.67
C VAL A 70 15.93 -8.65 6.82
N THR A 71 16.46 -8.47 8.03
CA THR A 71 17.79 -8.94 8.41
C THR A 71 17.64 -10.12 9.36
N LEU A 72 18.14 -11.30 8.99
CA LEU A 72 18.22 -12.44 9.90
C LEU A 72 19.24 -12.16 11.00
N LEU A 73 18.94 -12.58 12.23
CA LEU A 73 19.82 -12.36 13.38
C LEU A 73 20.77 -13.54 13.65
N LYS A 74 20.43 -14.74 13.15
CA LYS A 74 21.22 -15.97 13.30
C LYS A 74 21.06 -16.84 12.04
N PRO A 75 22.07 -17.65 11.67
CA PRO A 75 23.43 -17.72 12.23
C PRO A 75 24.37 -16.59 11.76
N GLU A 76 24.00 -15.88 10.69
CA GLU A 76 24.74 -14.75 10.13
C GLU A 76 23.76 -13.61 9.89
N SER A 77 24.20 -12.36 10.07
CA SER A 77 23.41 -11.13 9.87
C SER A 77 23.07 -10.88 8.41
N LYS A 78 22.36 -11.83 7.79
CA LYS A 78 22.08 -11.91 6.37
C LYS A 78 20.82 -11.12 6.05
N LYS A 79 20.92 -10.22 5.07
CA LYS A 79 19.76 -9.52 4.51
C LYS A 79 19.02 -10.42 3.53
N ILE A 80 17.71 -10.49 3.68
CA ILE A 80 16.81 -11.24 2.80
C ILE A 80 15.73 -10.30 2.31
N SER A 81 15.48 -10.35 1.01
CA SER A 81 14.37 -9.66 0.35
C SER A 81 13.36 -10.67 -0.15
N MET A 82 12.10 -10.49 0.20
CA MET A 82 11.00 -11.36 -0.21
C MET A 82 9.98 -10.53 -0.98
N ASN A 83 9.59 -10.98 -2.17
CA ASN A 83 8.52 -10.36 -2.94
C ASN A 83 7.21 -11.11 -2.69
N ASP A 84 6.10 -10.40 -2.52
CA ASP A 84 4.74 -10.94 -2.52
C ASP A 84 3.84 -10.06 -3.38
N ILE A 85 2.70 -10.60 -3.81
CA ILE A 85 1.64 -9.85 -4.48
C ILE A 85 0.46 -9.78 -3.51
N VAL A 86 0.00 -8.58 -3.23
CA VAL A 86 -1.17 -8.34 -2.39
C VAL A 86 -2.23 -7.58 -3.19
N PHE A 87 -3.49 -7.81 -2.86
CA PHE A 87 -4.63 -7.20 -3.50
C PHE A 87 -5.34 -6.28 -2.50
N THR A 88 -5.83 -5.13 -2.93
CA THR A 88 -6.65 -4.26 -2.07
C THR A 88 -7.69 -3.49 -2.87
N ASP A 89 -8.86 -3.27 -2.27
CA ASP A 89 -9.91 -2.37 -2.76
C ASP A 89 -9.82 -0.95 -2.13
N GLY A 90 -8.80 -0.71 -1.30
CA GLY A 90 -8.60 0.52 -0.54
C GLY A 90 -9.10 0.48 0.90
N VAL A 91 -9.86 -0.54 1.27
CA VAL A 91 -10.40 -0.75 2.63
C VAL A 91 -9.87 -2.06 3.22
N VAL A 92 -9.86 -3.12 2.41
CA VAL A 92 -9.40 -4.46 2.78
C VAL A 92 -8.17 -4.82 1.95
N LEU A 93 -7.25 -5.56 2.57
CA LEU A 93 -6.12 -6.18 1.88
C LEU A 93 -6.27 -7.70 1.93
N SER A 94 -6.15 -8.34 0.78
CA SER A 94 -6.10 -9.80 0.64
C SER A 94 -4.75 -10.24 0.10
N ARG A 95 -4.26 -11.38 0.61
CA ARG A 95 -3.04 -12.02 0.09
C ARG A 95 -3.27 -12.73 -1.22
N ASP A 96 -4.52 -13.07 -1.53
CA ASP A 96 -4.87 -13.74 -2.76
C ASP A 96 -6.31 -13.45 -3.20
N LEU A 97 -6.55 -13.55 -4.49
CA LEU A 97 -7.87 -13.56 -5.10
C LEU A 97 -7.89 -14.76 -6.05
N LEU A 98 -8.79 -15.70 -5.79
CA LEU A 98 -8.94 -16.91 -6.59
C LEU A 98 -10.12 -16.74 -7.55
N ASP A 99 -9.90 -17.03 -8.83
CA ASP A 99 -10.97 -17.10 -9.80
C ASP A 99 -11.80 -18.38 -9.58
N LEU A 100 -13.10 -18.23 -9.37
CA LEU A 100 -13.99 -19.36 -9.06
C LEU A 100 -14.17 -20.33 -10.25
N LYS A 101 -13.94 -19.87 -11.48
CA LYS A 101 -14.12 -20.71 -12.68
C LYS A 101 -12.92 -21.63 -12.91
N SER A 102 -11.72 -21.09 -12.77
CA SER A 102 -10.46 -21.79 -13.03
C SER A 102 -9.80 -22.36 -11.77
N ALA A 103 -10.25 -21.94 -10.58
CA ALA A 103 -9.59 -22.18 -9.29
C ALA A 103 -8.13 -21.67 -9.23
N GLN A 104 -7.73 -20.78 -10.15
CA GLN A 104 -6.40 -20.21 -10.20
C GLN A 104 -6.34 -18.87 -9.47
N SER A 105 -5.17 -18.58 -8.89
CA SER A 105 -4.88 -17.25 -8.36
C SER A 105 -4.78 -16.23 -9.48
N LEU A 106 -5.38 -15.06 -9.28
CA LEU A 106 -5.24 -13.93 -10.19
C LEU A 106 -3.79 -13.40 -10.27
N LYS A 107 -2.90 -13.78 -9.33
CA LYS A 107 -1.47 -13.49 -9.42
C LYS A 107 -0.87 -14.02 -10.72
N THR A 108 -1.22 -15.26 -11.09
CA THR A 108 -0.70 -15.95 -12.28
C THR A 108 -1.12 -15.25 -13.58
N THR A 109 -2.33 -14.69 -13.60
CA THR A 109 -2.86 -13.99 -14.77
C THR A 109 -2.32 -12.56 -14.88
N LEU A 110 -2.14 -11.86 -13.76
CA LEU A 110 -1.73 -10.44 -13.75
C LEU A 110 -0.21 -10.24 -13.82
N PHE A 111 0.55 -11.19 -13.29
CA PHE A 111 2.01 -11.16 -13.23
C PHE A 111 2.56 -12.48 -13.76
N ILE A 112 2.47 -12.66 -15.08
CA ILE A 112 3.12 -13.77 -15.77
C ILE A 112 4.63 -13.56 -15.61
N SER A 113 5.34 -14.49 -14.95
CA SER A 113 6.81 -14.48 -15.01
C SER A 113 7.22 -14.87 -16.43
N HIS A 114 7.78 -13.93 -17.18
CA HIS A 114 8.52 -14.24 -18.41
C HIS A 114 9.86 -14.91 -18.08
#